data_AF-A0A7J4QRT1-F1
#
_entry.id   AF-A0A7J4QRT1-F1
#
_cell.length_a   1.000
_cell.length_b   1.000
_cell.length_c   1.000
_cell.angle_alpha   90.00
_cell.angle_beta   90.00
_cell.angle_gamma   90.00
#
_symmetry.space_group_name_H-M   'P 1'
#
loop_
_entity.id
_entity.type
_entity.pdbx_description
1 polymer ?
#
loop_
_entity_poly.entity_id
_entity_poly.type
_entity_poly.pdbx_seq_one_letter_code
_entity_poly.pdbx_strand_id
1 'polypeptide(L)'
;MKSINNDEPQNDTVAAIGIGAMIVFIALILVAAVAAAVIIQTAEQLQQNAQKTGEDTADNMAGKVMINSVYVDTNAAGEDYLLYVRLAPGSEATTTTTISYQVFCANGVAEGVLLAADVAPMTTGTFGTATMAASTGYIMTIDGNNGGTDCSPDATSGGTAISSAQLFIHVGKGGTTYETLTIDSSTAGSKIV
;
A
#
# COMPACT_ATOMS: atom_id res chain seq x y z
N MET A 1 61.47 -55.69 -55.62
CA MET A 1 60.52 -55.43 -54.52
C MET A 1 60.42 -53.91 -54.36
N LYS A 2 59.30 -53.31 -54.78
CA LYS A 2 59.07 -51.86 -54.71
C LYS A 2 58.18 -51.61 -53.50
N SER A 3 58.76 -51.01 -52.45
CA SER A 3 58.00 -50.57 -51.27
C SER A 3 57.10 -49.43 -51.69
N ILE A 4 55.79 -49.64 -51.61
CA ILE A 4 54.79 -48.57 -51.71
C ILE A 4 54.67 -48.04 -50.28
N ASN A 5 55.32 -46.91 -50.00
CA ASN A 5 55.17 -46.22 -48.73
C ASN A 5 53.80 -45.51 -48.74
N ASN A 6 52.84 -46.06 -47.99
CA ASN A 6 51.57 -45.42 -47.66
C ASN A 6 51.83 -44.35 -46.59
N ASP A 7 52.19 -43.14 -46.99
CA ASP A 7 52.47 -42.01 -46.09
C ASP A 7 51.36 -40.95 -46.06
N GLU A 8 50.09 -41.30 -46.31
CA GLU A 8 48.96 -40.40 -46.02
C GLU A 8 47.80 -41.20 -45.41
N PRO A 9 47.51 -41.02 -44.10
CA PRO A 9 46.30 -40.28 -43.70
C PRO A 9 46.38 -39.56 -42.32
N GLN A 10 47.57 -39.19 -41.82
CA GLN A 10 47.69 -38.57 -40.49
C GLN A 10 47.29 -37.08 -40.46
N ASN A 11 47.41 -36.36 -41.58
CA ASN A 11 47.07 -34.94 -41.65
C ASN A 11 45.55 -34.69 -41.58
N ASP A 12 44.76 -35.54 -42.26
CA ASP A 12 43.29 -35.46 -42.23
C ASP A 12 42.71 -35.76 -40.84
N THR A 13 43.37 -36.62 -40.05
CA THR A 13 42.95 -36.89 -38.67
C THR A 13 43.22 -35.70 -37.75
N VAL A 14 44.34 -34.99 -37.91
CA VAL A 14 44.61 -33.76 -37.15
C VAL A 14 43.66 -32.63 -37.56
N ALA A 15 43.37 -32.48 -38.85
CA ALA A 15 42.38 -31.52 -39.34
C ALA A 15 40.97 -31.82 -38.78
N ALA A 16 40.54 -33.09 -38.77
CA ALA A 16 39.26 -33.50 -38.22
C ALA A 16 39.12 -33.22 -36.71
N ILE A 17 40.20 -33.42 -35.93
CA ILE A 17 40.24 -33.08 -34.49
C ILE A 17 40.11 -31.57 -34.29
N GLY A 18 40.78 -30.75 -35.10
CA GLY A 18 40.70 -29.29 -35.04
C GLY A 18 39.31 -28.75 -35.32
N ILE A 19 38.59 -29.33 -36.29
CA ILE A 19 37.19 -29.00 -36.58
C ILE A 19 36.30 -29.40 -35.39
N GLY A 20 36.51 -30.58 -34.80
CA GLY A 20 35.79 -31.01 -33.60
C GLY A 20 35.99 -30.06 -32.41
N ALA A 21 37.23 -29.59 -32.19
CA ALA A 21 37.55 -28.63 -31.15
C ALA A 21 36.88 -27.27 -31.37
N MET A 22 36.84 -26.77 -32.62
CA MET A 22 36.12 -25.52 -32.93
C MET A 22 34.61 -25.63 -32.71
N ILE A 23 33.99 -26.78 -33.03
CA ILE A 23 32.56 -27.01 -32.81
C ILE A 23 32.23 -26.94 -31.31
N VAL A 24 33.02 -27.62 -30.48
CA VAL A 24 32.83 -27.59 -29.01
C VAL A 24 33.05 -26.18 -28.46
N PHE A 25 34.05 -25.46 -28.98
CA PHE A 25 34.32 -24.09 -28.57
C PHE A 25 33.12 -23.16 -28.83
N ILE A 26 32.52 -23.24 -30.02
CA ILE A 26 31.34 -22.45 -30.37
C ILE A 26 30.15 -22.86 -29.49
N ALA A 27 29.94 -24.16 -29.27
CA ALA A 27 28.87 -24.65 -28.40
C ALA A 27 28.99 -24.11 -26.97
N LEU A 28 30.20 -24.08 -26.40
CA LEU A 28 30.45 -23.53 -25.07
C LEU A 28 30.15 -22.03 -25.00
N ILE A 29 30.47 -21.26 -26.03
CA ILE A 29 30.15 -19.83 -26.11
C ILE A 29 28.63 -19.63 -26.10
N LEU A 30 27.88 -20.43 -26.87
CA LEU A 30 26.42 -20.32 -26.92
C LEU A 30 25.77 -20.66 -25.57
N VAL A 31 26.24 -21.70 -24.88
CA VAL A 31 25.76 -22.05 -23.54
C VAL A 31 26.08 -20.93 -22.54
N ALA A 32 27.29 -20.37 -22.59
CA ALA A 32 27.69 -19.25 -21.75
C ALA A 32 26.84 -18.00 -22.00
N ALA A 33 26.49 -17.70 -23.26
CA ALA A 33 25.65 -16.58 -23.61
C ALA A 33 24.22 -16.72 -23.04
N VAL A 34 23.61 -17.90 -23.15
CA VAL A 34 22.29 -18.17 -22.58
C VAL A 34 22.32 -18.07 -21.05
N ALA A 35 23.34 -18.64 -20.41
CA ALA A 35 23.52 -18.55 -18.96
C ALA A 35 23.68 -17.10 -18.49
N ALA A 36 24.49 -16.30 -19.19
CA ALA A 36 24.68 -14.88 -18.90
C ALA A 36 23.36 -14.09 -19.03
N ALA A 37 22.57 -14.35 -20.07
CA ALA A 37 21.28 -13.70 -20.26
C ALA A 37 20.31 -13.97 -19.10
N VAL A 38 20.23 -15.22 -18.63
CA VAL A 38 19.38 -15.59 -17.48
C VAL A 38 19.88 -14.98 -16.18
N ILE A 39 21.20 -14.92 -15.97
CA ILE A 39 21.80 -14.26 -14.80
C ILE A 39 21.45 -12.77 -14.79
N ILE A 40 21.59 -12.08 -15.93
CA ILE A 40 21.25 -10.66 -16.06
C ILE A 40 19.76 -10.44 -15.81
N GLN A 41 18.89 -11.22 -16.44
CA GLN A 41 17.44 -11.10 -16.25
C GLN A 41 17.03 -11.29 -14.80
N THR A 42 17.62 -12.27 -14.12
CA THR A 42 17.35 -12.51 -12.70
C THR A 42 17.87 -11.36 -11.84
N ALA A 43 19.07 -10.85 -12.13
CA ALA A 43 19.65 -9.72 -11.43
C ALA A 43 18.81 -8.44 -11.59
N GLU A 44 18.29 -8.17 -12.80
CA GLU A 44 17.39 -7.05 -13.07
C GLU A 44 16.05 -7.20 -12.35
N GLN A 45 15.45 -8.40 -12.41
CA GLN A 45 14.21 -8.68 -11.69
C GLN A 45 14.38 -8.50 -10.18
N LEU A 46 15.49 -8.98 -9.61
CA LEU A 46 15.79 -8.80 -8.19
C LEU A 46 15.97 -7.32 -7.83
N GLN A 47 16.62 -6.54 -8.68
CA GLN A 47 16.78 -5.09 -8.46
C GLN A 47 15.44 -4.36 -8.53
N GLN A 48 14.58 -4.67 -9.51
CA GLN A 48 13.24 -4.08 -9.62
C GLN A 48 12.36 -4.46 -8.43
N ASN A 49 12.40 -5.72 -8.01
CA ASN A 49 11.68 -6.18 -6.82
C ASN A 49 12.17 -5.49 -5.56
N ALA A 50 13.50 -5.34 -5.41
CA ALA A 50 14.10 -4.63 -4.28
C ALA A 50 13.71 -3.15 -4.24
N GLN A 51 13.71 -2.47 -5.39
CA GLN A 51 13.26 -1.07 -5.50
C GLN A 51 11.79 -0.94 -5.14
N LYS A 52 10.91 -1.75 -5.75
CA LYS A 52 9.47 -1.75 -5.45
C LYS A 52 9.20 -2.03 -3.98
N THR A 53 9.89 -2.99 -3.37
CA THR A 53 9.73 -3.30 -1.94
C THR A 53 10.20 -2.13 -1.07
N GLY A 54 11.26 -1.44 -1.47
CA GLY A 54 11.74 -0.22 -0.82
C GLY A 54 10.73 0.91 -0.89
N GLU A 55 10.14 1.15 -2.07
CA GLU A 55 9.07 2.12 -2.29
C GLU A 55 7.82 1.78 -1.46
N ASP A 56 7.32 0.55 -1.55
CA ASP A 56 6.15 0.10 -0.77
C ASP A 56 6.41 0.24 0.74
N THR A 57 7.62 -0.06 1.22
CA THR A 57 7.99 0.11 2.64
C THR A 57 8.05 1.59 3.04
N ALA A 58 8.63 2.43 2.18
CA ALA A 58 8.70 3.86 2.40
C ALA A 58 7.29 4.46 2.44
N ASP A 59 6.40 4.09 1.52
CA ASP A 59 5.01 4.53 1.47
C ASP A 59 4.22 4.06 2.69
N ASN A 60 4.38 2.80 3.12
CA ASN A 60 3.75 2.31 4.36
C ASN A 60 4.26 3.05 5.62
N MET A 61 5.54 3.45 5.61
CA MET A 61 6.14 4.16 6.74
C MET A 61 5.84 5.66 6.73
N ALA A 62 5.71 6.31 5.56
CA ALA A 62 5.54 7.75 5.42
C ALA A 62 4.08 8.16 5.16
N GLY A 63 3.34 7.38 4.38
CA GLY A 63 1.94 7.62 4.05
C GLY A 63 1.04 7.23 5.20
N LYS A 64 0.62 8.17 6.05
CA LYS A 64 -0.39 7.93 7.09
C LYS A 64 -1.31 9.13 7.21
N VAL A 65 -2.51 8.93 7.74
CA VAL A 65 -3.38 10.04 8.15
C VAL A 65 -3.15 10.30 9.63
N MET A 66 -2.62 11.46 9.97
CA MET A 66 -2.49 11.91 11.36
C MET A 66 -3.79 12.54 11.81
N ILE A 67 -4.37 12.02 12.89
CA ILE A 67 -5.55 12.57 13.54
C ILE A 67 -5.10 13.63 14.54
N ASN A 68 -5.67 14.83 14.44
CA ASN A 68 -5.37 15.96 15.33
C ASN A 68 -6.41 16.09 16.45
N SER A 69 -7.68 15.90 16.12
CA SER A 69 -8.79 15.98 17.07
C SER A 69 -10.06 15.40 16.46
N VAL A 70 -10.91 14.81 17.31
CA VAL A 70 -12.19 14.23 16.94
C VAL A 70 -13.32 14.93 17.69
N TYR A 71 -14.45 15.14 17.01
CA TYR A 71 -15.66 15.74 17.54
C TYR A 71 -16.88 14.96 17.05
N VAL A 72 -18.03 15.15 17.70
CA VAL A 72 -19.32 14.74 17.14
C VAL A 72 -19.70 15.70 16.02
N ASP A 73 -20.09 15.18 14.86
CA ASP A 73 -20.49 16.02 13.73
C ASP A 73 -21.70 16.91 14.06
N THR A 74 -21.78 18.05 13.38
CA THR A 74 -22.87 19.01 13.53
C THR A 74 -23.99 18.82 12.50
N ASN A 75 -23.74 18.15 11.38
CA ASN A 75 -24.74 17.93 10.34
C ASN A 75 -25.52 16.63 10.57
N ALA A 76 -24.82 15.58 11.02
CA ALA A 76 -25.38 14.30 11.46
C ALA A 76 -25.04 14.06 12.94
N ALA A 77 -25.61 14.91 13.80
CA ALA A 77 -25.34 14.88 15.23
C ALA A 77 -25.70 13.52 15.84
N GLY A 78 -24.73 12.90 16.49
CA GLY A 78 -24.90 11.60 17.14
C GLY A 78 -24.46 10.42 16.28
N GLU A 79 -24.49 10.55 14.94
CA GLU A 79 -24.22 9.46 13.99
C GLU A 79 -22.77 9.49 13.48
N ASP A 80 -22.29 10.69 13.13
CA ASP A 80 -21.00 10.87 12.47
C ASP A 80 -19.92 11.43 13.41
N TYR A 81 -18.69 10.97 13.20
CA TYR A 81 -17.48 11.53 13.77
C TYR A 81 -16.89 12.57 12.84
N LEU A 82 -16.60 13.76 13.36
CA LEU A 82 -15.90 14.83 12.66
C LEU A 82 -14.43 14.86 13.08
N LEU A 83 -13.53 14.55 12.17
CA LEU A 83 -12.10 14.47 12.40
C LEU A 83 -11.37 15.61 11.72
N TYR A 84 -10.47 16.23 12.47
CA TYR A 84 -9.46 17.10 11.91
C TYR A 84 -8.21 16.27 11.69
N VAL A 85 -7.80 16.15 10.44
CA VAL A 85 -6.71 15.28 10.04
C VAL A 85 -5.75 15.98 9.10
N ARG A 86 -4.56 15.42 8.94
CA ARG A 86 -3.63 15.79 7.88
C ARG A 86 -2.86 14.55 7.44
N LEU A 87 -2.39 14.55 6.20
CA LEU A 87 -1.43 13.54 5.79
C LEU A 87 -0.09 13.75 6.50
N ALA A 88 0.53 12.66 6.92
CA ALA A 88 1.83 12.66 7.58
C ALA A 88 2.90 13.30 6.68
N PRO A 89 3.94 13.93 7.26
CA PRO A 89 5.05 14.46 6.49
C PRO A 89 5.74 13.37 5.67
N GLY A 90 5.95 13.63 4.38
CA GLY A 90 6.52 12.64 3.45
C GLY A 90 5.50 11.72 2.78
N SER A 91 4.21 11.84 3.12
CA SER A 91 3.13 11.20 2.35
C SER A 91 3.02 11.83 0.96
N GLU A 92 2.70 11.00 -0.02
CA GLU A 92 2.22 11.49 -1.32
C GLU A 92 0.73 11.86 -1.25
N ALA A 93 0.25 12.51 -2.32
CA ALA A 93 -1.18 12.80 -2.45
C ALA A 93 -1.99 11.51 -2.51
N THR A 94 -3.04 11.43 -1.70
CA THR A 94 -3.85 10.22 -1.52
C THR A 94 -5.28 10.49 -1.97
N THR A 95 -5.85 9.59 -2.77
CA THR A 95 -7.26 9.65 -3.19
C THR A 95 -8.15 9.17 -2.04
N THR A 96 -9.25 9.87 -1.78
CA THR A 96 -10.13 9.57 -0.64
C THR A 96 -10.71 8.16 -0.70
N THR A 97 -11.03 7.64 -1.89
CA THR A 97 -11.53 6.27 -2.09
C THR A 97 -10.53 5.16 -1.77
N THR A 98 -9.25 5.50 -1.56
CA THR A 98 -8.23 4.55 -1.10
C THR A 98 -8.07 4.54 0.41
N ILE A 99 -8.80 5.40 1.11
CA ILE A 99 -8.81 5.48 2.57
C ILE A 99 -10.05 4.74 3.06
N SER A 100 -9.84 3.71 3.88
CA SER A 100 -10.91 3.00 4.58
C SER A 100 -10.79 3.21 6.08
N TYR A 101 -11.91 3.05 6.77
CA TYR A 101 -11.98 3.17 8.22
C TYR A 101 -12.71 1.98 8.82
N GLN A 102 -12.36 1.67 10.07
CA GLN A 102 -13.01 0.67 10.90
C GLN A 102 -13.16 1.24 12.31
N VAL A 103 -14.38 1.26 12.83
CA VAL A 103 -14.69 1.70 14.19
C VAL A 103 -15.15 0.47 14.98
N PHE A 104 -14.37 0.08 15.97
CA PHE A 104 -14.68 -1.02 16.88
C PHE A 104 -15.36 -0.47 18.13
N CYS A 105 -16.49 -1.02 18.51
CA CYS A 105 -17.20 -0.66 19.73
C CYS A 105 -17.79 -1.92 20.39
N ALA A 106 -18.50 -1.73 21.51
CA ALA A 106 -19.16 -2.84 22.21
C ALA A 106 -20.21 -3.57 21.36
N ASN A 107 -20.81 -2.91 20.37
CA ASN A 107 -21.82 -3.48 19.49
C ASN A 107 -21.21 -4.29 18.32
N GLY A 108 -19.90 -4.18 18.08
CA GLY A 108 -19.22 -4.83 16.95
C GLY A 108 -18.30 -3.86 16.20
N VAL A 109 -18.37 -3.87 14.87
CA VAL A 109 -17.52 -3.05 14.00
C VAL A 109 -18.36 -2.34 12.93
N ALA A 110 -18.16 -1.02 12.80
CA ALA A 110 -18.64 -0.21 11.69
C ALA A 110 -17.48 0.07 10.74
N GLU A 111 -17.64 -0.23 9.44
CA GLU A 111 -16.57 -0.10 8.47
C GLU A 111 -17.05 0.66 7.24
N GLY A 112 -16.13 1.37 6.58
CA GLY A 112 -16.46 2.12 5.37
C GLY A 112 -15.24 2.56 4.59
N VAL A 113 -15.50 3.12 3.41
CA VAL A 113 -14.50 3.74 2.55
C VAL A 113 -14.90 5.20 2.39
N LEU A 114 -13.93 6.10 2.48
CA LEU A 114 -14.21 7.52 2.32
C LEU A 114 -14.50 7.87 0.86
N LEU A 115 -15.45 8.77 0.68
CA LEU A 115 -15.80 9.38 -0.58
C LEU A 115 -15.31 10.83 -0.61
N ALA A 116 -15.37 11.44 -1.79
CA ALA A 116 -15.07 12.87 -1.90
C ALA A 116 -16.03 13.72 -1.04
N ALA A 117 -17.28 13.25 -0.86
CA ALA A 117 -18.28 13.91 -0.04
C ALA A 117 -17.96 13.91 1.46
N ASP A 118 -17.07 13.03 1.92
CA ASP A 118 -16.74 12.90 3.34
C ASP A 118 -15.51 13.73 3.74
N VAL A 119 -14.88 14.40 2.78
CA VAL A 119 -13.64 15.15 2.99
C VAL A 119 -13.75 16.59 2.50
N ALA A 120 -13.37 17.53 3.36
CA ALA A 120 -13.29 18.95 3.09
C ALA A 120 -11.90 19.50 3.43
N PRO A 121 -11.35 20.48 2.70
CA PRO A 121 -10.15 21.18 3.13
C PRO A 121 -10.46 22.06 4.33
N MET A 122 -9.58 22.12 5.33
CA MET A 122 -9.76 23.00 6.50
C MET A 122 -9.81 24.49 6.12
N THR A 123 -9.29 24.86 4.94
CA THR A 123 -9.28 26.25 4.45
C THR A 123 -10.65 26.72 3.96
N THR A 124 -11.47 25.82 3.42
CA THR A 124 -12.78 26.17 2.83
C THR A 124 -13.96 25.54 3.56
N GLY A 125 -13.74 24.44 4.30
CA GLY A 125 -14.80 23.69 4.97
C GLY A 125 -15.86 23.11 4.01
N THR A 126 -15.58 23.11 2.70
CA THR A 126 -16.51 22.60 1.68
C THR A 126 -16.17 21.16 1.35
N PHE A 127 -17.11 20.26 1.59
CA PHE A 127 -17.01 18.84 1.27
C PHE A 127 -17.05 18.61 -0.26
N GLY A 128 -16.37 17.56 -0.72
CA GLY A 128 -16.20 17.27 -2.14
C GLY A 128 -14.74 17.08 -2.58
N THR A 129 -13.82 16.84 -1.66
CA THR A 129 -12.39 16.66 -1.97
C THR A 129 -12.09 15.23 -2.36
N ALA A 130 -11.77 14.97 -3.63
CA ALA A 130 -11.40 13.63 -4.10
C ALA A 130 -9.94 13.24 -3.81
N THR A 131 -9.05 14.22 -3.61
CA THR A 131 -7.61 13.98 -3.40
C THR A 131 -7.09 14.87 -2.29
N MET A 132 -6.44 14.24 -1.31
CA MET A 132 -5.79 14.90 -0.19
C MET A 132 -4.32 15.12 -0.52
N ALA A 133 -3.87 16.36 -0.44
CA ALA A 133 -2.48 16.75 -0.64
C ALA A 133 -1.69 16.68 0.67
N ALA A 134 -0.41 16.39 0.57
CA ALA A 134 0.49 16.41 1.72
C ALA A 134 0.54 17.80 2.37
N SER A 135 0.80 17.85 3.68
CA SER A 135 0.95 19.09 4.44
C SER A 135 -0.28 20.02 4.48
N THR A 136 -1.44 19.57 3.98
CA THR A 136 -2.71 20.30 4.08
C THR A 136 -3.59 19.66 5.15
N GLY A 137 -4.26 20.49 5.94
CA GLY A 137 -5.26 20.05 6.91
C GLY A 137 -6.60 19.80 6.24
N TYR A 138 -7.23 18.69 6.58
CA TYR A 138 -8.53 18.28 6.09
C TYR A 138 -9.47 18.00 7.25
N ILE A 139 -10.75 18.19 6.97
CA ILE A 139 -11.86 17.75 7.79
C ILE A 139 -12.39 16.48 7.12
N MET A 140 -12.58 15.43 7.91
CA MET A 140 -13.10 14.15 7.49
C MET A 140 -14.32 13.83 8.33
N THR A 141 -15.41 13.39 7.71
CA THR A 141 -16.55 12.79 8.40
C THR A 141 -16.47 11.28 8.28
N ILE A 142 -16.69 10.59 9.39
CA ILE A 142 -16.74 9.13 9.44
C ILE A 142 -18.11 8.74 9.96
N ASP A 143 -18.87 8.01 9.15
CA ASP A 143 -20.15 7.44 9.53
C ASP A 143 -19.92 6.24 10.46
N GLY A 144 -20.33 6.39 11.72
CA GLY A 144 -20.24 5.37 12.77
C GLY A 144 -21.37 4.34 12.71
N ASN A 145 -22.38 4.55 11.86
CA ASN A 145 -23.59 3.77 11.71
C ASN A 145 -23.85 3.43 10.23
N ASN A 146 -22.88 2.76 9.59
CA ASN A 146 -22.95 2.41 8.18
C ASN A 146 -23.87 1.19 7.90
N GLY A 147 -25.14 1.26 8.34
CA GLY A 147 -26.22 0.33 7.98
C GLY A 147 -26.15 -1.07 8.61
N GLY A 148 -25.31 -1.27 9.63
CA GLY A 148 -25.11 -2.55 10.29
C GLY A 148 -24.96 -2.40 11.81
N THR A 149 -23.72 -2.53 12.29
CA THR A 149 -23.39 -2.26 13.68
C THR A 149 -23.34 -0.76 13.90
N ASP A 150 -23.98 -0.31 14.97
CA ASP A 150 -23.92 1.08 15.39
C ASP A 150 -22.77 1.29 16.39
N CYS A 151 -21.76 2.02 15.94
CA CYS A 151 -20.63 2.51 16.71
C CYS A 151 -20.52 4.04 16.63
N SER A 152 -21.63 4.73 16.38
CA SER A 152 -21.71 6.20 16.40
C SER A 152 -21.54 6.77 17.82
N PRO A 153 -21.34 8.08 17.97
CA PRO A 153 -21.37 8.74 19.28
C PRO A 153 -22.64 8.52 20.11
N ASP A 154 -23.81 8.33 19.50
CA ASP A 154 -25.08 8.09 20.19
C ASP A 154 -25.44 6.62 20.37
N ALA A 155 -24.60 5.72 19.86
CA ALA A 155 -24.80 4.30 19.94
C ALA A 155 -25.02 3.82 21.38
N THR A 156 -25.94 2.86 21.53
CA THR A 156 -26.20 2.21 22.81
C THR A 156 -25.93 0.71 22.74
N SER A 157 -25.37 0.15 23.81
CA SER A 157 -25.16 -1.28 23.98
C SER A 157 -25.91 -1.74 25.23
N GLY A 158 -26.88 -2.64 25.05
CA GLY A 158 -27.71 -3.11 26.17
C GLY A 158 -28.51 -1.99 26.87
N GLY A 159 -28.85 -0.91 26.15
CA GLY A 159 -29.59 0.25 26.68
C GLY A 159 -28.73 1.29 27.40
N THR A 160 -27.41 1.15 27.39
CA THR A 160 -26.46 2.14 27.91
C THR A 160 -25.67 2.75 26.76
N ALA A 161 -25.47 4.06 26.75
CA ALA A 161 -24.62 4.73 25.76
C ALA A 161 -23.20 4.15 25.79
N ILE A 162 -22.61 3.93 24.62
CA ILE A 162 -21.20 3.51 24.56
C ILE A 162 -20.32 4.66 25.06
N SER A 163 -19.31 4.32 25.87
CA SER A 163 -18.36 5.31 26.41
C SER A 163 -17.04 5.32 25.65
N SER A 164 -16.79 4.31 24.82
CA SER A 164 -15.55 4.22 24.05
C SER A 164 -15.72 3.43 22.75
N ALA A 165 -14.95 3.83 21.74
CA ALA A 165 -14.75 3.12 20.49
C ALA A 165 -13.27 3.19 20.07
N GLN A 166 -12.80 2.30 19.22
CA GLN A 166 -11.47 2.36 18.62
C GLN A 166 -11.61 2.56 17.12
N LEU A 167 -11.06 3.67 16.63
CA LEU A 167 -11.03 3.99 15.22
C LEU A 167 -9.70 3.56 14.62
N PHE A 168 -9.76 2.87 13.48
CA PHE A 168 -8.63 2.57 12.62
C PHE A 168 -8.88 3.23 11.26
N ILE A 169 -7.88 3.93 10.74
CA ILE A 169 -7.87 4.53 9.41
C ILE A 169 -6.74 3.89 8.63
N HIS A 170 -7.08 3.26 7.51
CA HIS A 170 -6.14 2.62 6.60
C HIS A 170 -6.00 3.46 5.34
N VAL A 171 -4.76 3.78 4.97
CA VAL A 171 -4.45 4.43 3.70
C VAL A 171 -3.98 3.36 2.73
N GLY A 172 -4.55 3.25 1.53
CA GLY A 172 -4.35 2.08 0.65
C GLY A 172 -2.90 1.67 0.37
N LYS A 173 -2.00 2.62 0.04
CA LYS A 173 -0.54 2.37 -0.07
C LYS A 173 0.25 2.81 1.17
N GLY A 174 -0.47 3.37 2.14
CA GLY A 174 0.10 3.90 3.35
C GLY A 174 -0.06 2.96 4.53
N GLY A 175 0.41 3.41 5.68
CA GLY A 175 0.18 2.79 6.96
C GLY A 175 -1.23 3.01 7.48
N THR A 176 -1.49 2.32 8.59
CA THR A 176 -2.70 2.47 9.38
C THR A 176 -2.44 3.39 10.57
N THR A 177 -3.40 4.24 10.90
CA THR A 177 -3.43 5.02 12.14
C THR A 177 -4.60 4.56 12.97
N TYR A 178 -4.43 4.50 14.29
CA TYR A 178 -5.50 4.15 15.21
C TYR A 178 -5.65 5.24 16.27
N GLU A 179 -6.88 5.45 16.73
CA GLU A 179 -7.23 6.39 17.79
C GLU A 179 -8.29 5.76 18.68
N THR A 180 -8.16 5.92 20.00
CA THR A 180 -9.22 5.55 20.93
C THR A 180 -10.15 6.75 21.10
N LEU A 181 -11.42 6.56 20.80
CA LEU A 181 -12.47 7.55 20.93
C LEU A 181 -13.14 7.38 22.29
N THR A 182 -12.98 8.34 23.20
CA THR A 182 -13.74 8.40 24.45
C THR A 182 -14.93 9.32 24.27
N ILE A 183 -16.12 8.77 24.43
CA ILE A 183 -17.39 9.44 24.13
C ILE A 183 -18.04 9.84 25.45
N ASP A 184 -17.91 11.12 25.82
CA ASP A 184 -18.55 11.68 27.01
C ASP A 184 -19.97 12.22 26.72
N SER A 185 -20.25 12.56 25.47
CA SER A 185 -21.52 13.12 25.02
C SER A 185 -21.70 12.94 23.52
N SER A 186 -22.91 12.57 23.11
CA SER A 186 -23.35 12.50 21.71
C SER A 186 -23.89 13.82 21.15
N THR A 187 -23.78 14.92 21.91
CA THR A 187 -24.25 16.23 21.45
C THR A 187 -23.35 16.77 20.34
N ALA A 188 -23.95 17.39 19.32
CA ALA A 188 -23.23 18.04 18.21
C ALA A 188 -22.09 18.95 18.71
N GLY A 189 -20.89 18.76 18.16
CA GLY A 189 -19.71 19.54 18.51
C GLY A 189 -19.05 19.18 19.85
N SER A 190 -19.54 18.16 20.56
CA SER A 190 -18.83 17.60 21.71
C SER A 190 -17.48 17.05 21.28
N LYS A 191 -16.44 17.35 22.06
CA LYS A 191 -15.09 16.81 21.82
C LYS A 191 -15.05 15.35 22.24
N ILE A 192 -14.42 14.53 21.40
CA ILE A 192 -14.11 13.14 21.65
C ILE A 192 -12.60 13.07 21.91
N VAL A 193 -12.22 12.42 23.02
CA VAL A 193 -10.83 12.41 23.54
C VAL A 193 -10.20 11.04 23.45
#